data_AF-A0A2V6UXM4-F1
#
_entry.id   AF-A0A2V6UXM4-F1
#
_cell.length_a   1.000
_cell.length_b   1.000
_cell.length_c   1.000
_cell.angle_alpha   90.00
_cell.angle_beta   90.00
_cell.angle_gamma   90.00
#
_symmetry.space_group_name_H-M   'P 1'
#
loop_
_entity.id
_entity.type
_entity.pdbx_description
1 polymer ?
#
loop_
_entity_poly.entity_id
_entity_poly.type
_entity_poly.pdbx_seq_one_letter_code
_entity_poly.pdbx_strand_id
1 'polypeptide(L)'
;MLDPTHGADYTIWIVAALLYVSDAAKLLSPRQLLLVEAGRGRLAAAFSATPYTIAGRVLSFAPLLLPYRGVFVAPWGSAWTDGARLKKVLESIERLRRSLRGARLLGTWAFLVLFAVGPALTLSLGTTAAILYTAAALYPTVIAAIAYLWWRRRVLRLTTGRSVGLSLEILVCPAFLPNLVRKITALESIQADGGQVLVATAAPDVKTEFLSRLESRTEELIAETDPEDPAQAHLRAYLATVRGAR
;
A
#
# COMPACT_ATOMS: atom_id res chain seq x y z
N MET A 1 32.57 25.23 -3.64
CA MET A 1 31.46 26.19 -3.44
C MET A 1 30.24 25.60 -4.14
N LEU A 2 29.24 25.17 -3.38
CA LEU A 2 27.94 24.80 -3.95
C LEU A 2 27.21 26.11 -4.23
N ASP A 3 27.01 26.41 -5.51
CA ASP A 3 26.26 27.58 -5.95
C ASP A 3 24.81 27.45 -5.46
N PRO A 4 24.28 28.39 -4.64
CA PRO A 4 22.95 28.27 -4.03
C PRO A 4 21.80 28.22 -5.05
N THR A 5 22.08 28.53 -6.32
CA THR A 5 21.17 28.46 -7.46
C THR A 5 20.79 27.03 -7.85
N HIS A 6 21.69 26.05 -7.69
CA HIS A 6 21.41 24.67 -8.06
C HIS A 6 20.41 23.96 -7.15
N GLY A 7 20.21 24.41 -5.91
CA GLY A 7 19.19 23.84 -5.03
C GLY A 7 17.76 24.05 -5.55
N ALA A 8 17.51 25.22 -6.15
CA ALA A 8 16.21 25.58 -6.71
C ALA A 8 15.83 24.71 -7.92
N ASP A 9 16.82 24.26 -8.70
CA ASP A 9 16.65 23.43 -9.89
C ASP A 9 15.98 22.08 -9.59
N TYR A 10 16.14 21.56 -8.37
CA TYR A 10 15.55 20.28 -7.95
C TYR A 10 14.22 20.43 -7.22
N THR A 11 13.73 21.65 -7.00
CA THR A 11 12.51 21.90 -6.22
C THR A 11 11.34 21.09 -6.75
N ILE A 12 11.18 21.00 -8.07
CA ILE A 12 10.07 20.25 -8.68
C ILE A 12 10.14 18.75 -8.38
N TRP A 13 11.34 18.16 -8.36
CA TRP A 13 11.54 16.74 -8.05
C TRP A 13 11.33 16.46 -6.58
N ILE A 14 11.75 17.38 -5.70
CA ILE A 14 11.49 17.31 -4.26
C ILE A 14 9.99 17.38 -4.00
N VAL A 15 9.27 18.30 -4.63
CA VAL A 15 7.81 18.41 -4.53
C VAL A 15 7.14 17.13 -5.04
N ALA A 16 7.58 16.59 -6.18
CA ALA A 16 7.07 15.31 -6.69
C ALA A 16 7.33 14.14 -5.71
N ALA A 17 8.50 14.12 -5.04
CA ALA A 17 8.84 13.12 -4.04
C ALA A 17 7.95 13.25 -2.79
N LEU A 18 7.73 14.47 -2.30
CA LEU A 18 6.84 14.74 -1.17
C LEU A 18 5.40 14.32 -1.49
N LEU A 19 4.91 14.63 -2.70
CA LEU A 19 3.59 14.20 -3.16
C LEU A 19 3.51 12.66 -3.23
N TYR A 20 4.52 12.00 -3.79
CA TYR A 20 4.59 10.53 -3.85
C TYR A 20 4.59 9.87 -2.46
N VAL A 21 5.38 10.40 -1.52
CA VAL A 21 5.47 9.89 -0.15
C VAL A 21 4.16 10.13 0.60
N SER A 22 3.58 11.32 0.45
CA SER A 22 2.29 11.67 1.07
C SER A 22 1.17 10.76 0.57
N ASP A 23 1.17 10.45 -0.72
CA ASP A 23 0.21 9.53 -1.34
C ASP A 23 0.43 8.05 -0.96
N ALA A 24 1.67 7.68 -0.61
CA ALA A 24 2.00 6.35 -0.09
C ALA A 24 1.63 6.16 1.39
N ALA A 25 1.29 7.24 2.09
CA ALA A 25 0.86 7.21 3.48
C ALA A 25 -0.61 6.73 3.59
N LYS A 26 -0.87 5.86 4.57
CA LYS A 26 -2.21 5.34 4.87
C LYS A 26 -2.52 5.56 6.35
N LEU A 27 -3.68 6.14 6.60
CA LEU A 27 -4.26 6.24 7.94
C LEU A 27 -5.19 5.04 8.17
N LEU A 28 -4.78 4.13 9.03
CA LEU A 28 -5.49 2.88 9.31
C LEU A 28 -6.28 3.00 10.61
N SER A 29 -7.46 2.40 10.66
CA SER A 29 -8.16 2.22 11.94
C SER A 29 -7.35 1.30 12.88
N PRO A 30 -7.50 1.40 14.22
CA PRO A 30 -6.78 0.55 15.17
C PRO A 30 -6.90 -0.96 14.90
N ARG A 31 -8.06 -1.38 14.38
CA ARG A 31 -8.36 -2.77 14.00
C ARG A 31 -8.08 -3.09 12.52
N GLN A 32 -7.16 -2.38 11.88
CA GLN A 32 -6.73 -2.64 10.50
C GLN A 32 -5.23 -2.90 10.41
N LEU A 33 -4.86 -3.81 9.52
CA LEU A 33 -3.49 -4.17 9.16
C LEU A 33 -3.24 -3.81 7.71
N LEU A 34 -2.06 -3.29 7.42
CA LEU A 34 -1.56 -3.14 6.06
C LEU A 34 -0.74 -4.36 5.69
N LEU A 35 -1.26 -5.17 4.78
CA LEU A 35 -0.60 -6.33 4.20
C LEU A 35 0.10 -5.91 2.91
N VAL A 36 1.42 -6.00 2.89
CA VAL A 36 2.27 -5.60 1.77
C VAL A 36 2.68 -6.85 1.00
N GLU A 37 2.65 -6.78 -0.33
CA GLU A 37 3.21 -7.84 -1.16
C GLU A 37 4.71 -8.04 -0.89
N ALA A 38 5.07 -9.28 -0.56
CA ALA A 38 6.44 -9.74 -0.49
C ALA A 38 6.78 -10.62 -1.71
N GLY A 39 8.02 -11.10 -1.76
CA GLY A 39 8.48 -11.99 -2.82
C GLY A 39 7.71 -13.33 -2.84
N ARG A 40 7.69 -13.99 -4.00
CA ARG A 40 7.16 -15.36 -4.19
C ARG A 40 5.71 -15.56 -3.73
N GLY A 41 4.85 -14.58 -3.96
CA GLY A 41 3.44 -14.71 -3.62
C GLY A 41 3.10 -14.41 -2.16
N ARG A 42 4.09 -14.15 -1.31
CA ARG A 42 3.91 -13.94 0.13
C ARG A 42 3.36 -12.54 0.46
N LEU A 43 2.82 -12.39 1.65
CA LEU A 43 2.46 -11.11 2.25
C LEU A 43 3.29 -10.87 3.51
N ALA A 44 3.60 -9.62 3.79
CA ALA A 44 4.22 -9.16 5.03
C ALA A 44 3.31 -8.10 5.66
N ALA A 45 3.24 -8.04 6.98
CA ALA A 45 2.50 -6.98 7.65
C ALA A 45 3.40 -5.77 7.85
N ALA A 46 2.94 -4.58 7.46
CA ALA A 46 3.51 -3.33 7.94
C ALA A 46 2.92 -3.05 9.34
N PHE A 47 3.39 -3.82 10.33
CA PHE A 47 2.94 -3.76 11.72
C PHE A 47 4.12 -3.30 12.60
N SER A 48 4.13 -2.00 12.93
CA SER A 48 5.16 -1.40 13.77
C SER A 48 4.93 -1.75 15.24
N ALA A 49 6.01 -2.01 15.98
CA ALA A 49 5.96 -2.19 17.44
C ALA A 49 5.53 -0.89 18.15
N THR A 50 5.88 0.27 17.58
CA THR A 50 5.43 1.59 18.03
C THR A 50 4.65 2.25 16.90
N PRO A 51 3.32 2.08 16.84
CA PRO A 51 2.50 2.72 15.82
C PRO A 51 2.44 4.23 16.09
N TYR A 52 2.80 5.05 15.09
CA TYR A 52 2.55 6.48 15.17
C TYR A 52 1.05 6.72 14.97
N THR A 53 0.38 7.28 15.98
CA THR A 53 -1.07 7.52 15.93
C THR A 53 -1.38 8.99 15.67
N ILE A 54 -2.29 9.25 14.73
CA ILE A 54 -2.84 10.58 14.44
C ILE A 54 -4.35 10.48 14.59
N ALA A 55 -4.93 11.23 15.53
CA ALA A 55 -6.37 11.21 15.84
C ALA A 55 -6.92 9.77 16.06
N GLY A 56 -6.18 8.94 16.81
CA GLY A 56 -6.56 7.56 17.10
C GLY A 56 -6.43 6.57 15.93
N ARG A 57 -5.84 6.99 14.81
CA ARG A 57 -5.56 6.12 13.65
C ARG A 57 -4.07 5.88 13.49
N VAL A 58 -3.69 4.68 13.08
CA VAL A 58 -2.30 4.27 12.88
C VAL A 58 -1.82 4.77 11.52
N LEU A 59 -0.80 5.61 11.50
CA LEU A 59 -0.11 6.03 10.28
C LEU A 59 0.86 4.92 9.85
N SER A 60 0.67 4.41 8.64
CA SER A 60 1.54 3.40 8.04
C SER A 60 1.95 3.81 6.64
N PHE A 61 3.19 3.49 6.27
CA PHE A 61 3.75 3.80 4.96
C PHE A 61 3.93 2.52 4.14
N ALA A 62 3.49 2.56 2.89
CA ALA A 62 3.86 1.52 1.94
C ALA A 62 5.37 1.64 1.58
N PRO A 63 6.05 0.54 1.20
CA PRO A 63 7.50 0.57 0.95
C PRO A 63 7.92 1.53 -0.17
N LEU A 64 8.52 2.68 0.16
CA LEU A 64 8.72 3.78 -0.80
C LEU A 64 9.57 3.44 -2.03
N LEU A 65 10.52 2.51 -1.91
CA LEU A 65 11.41 2.12 -3.02
C LEU A 65 10.82 1.04 -3.94
N LEU A 66 9.65 0.50 -3.59
CA LEU A 66 9.06 -0.66 -4.28
C LEU A 66 7.62 -0.32 -4.73
N PRO A 67 7.44 0.66 -5.64
CA PRO A 67 6.12 1.18 -6.06
C PRO A 67 5.23 0.11 -6.69
N TYR A 68 5.83 -0.91 -7.30
CA TYR A 68 5.14 -2.03 -7.93
C TYR A 68 4.51 -3.03 -6.94
N ARG A 69 4.85 -2.95 -5.65
CA ARG A 69 4.26 -3.84 -4.63
C ARG A 69 2.88 -3.33 -4.25
N GLY A 70 1.89 -4.21 -4.39
CA GLY A 70 0.54 -3.98 -3.88
C GLY A 70 0.50 -3.93 -2.36
N VAL A 71 -0.50 -3.23 -1.85
CA VAL A 71 -0.83 -3.14 -0.43
C VAL A 71 -2.32 -3.39 -0.24
N PHE A 72 -2.67 -4.24 0.69
CA PHE A 72 -4.04 -4.60 1.02
C PHE A 72 -4.35 -4.20 2.45
N VAL A 73 -5.56 -3.73 2.70
CA VAL A 73 -6.02 -3.40 4.05
C VAL A 73 -6.93 -4.54 4.51
N ALA A 74 -6.54 -5.19 5.60
CA ALA A 74 -7.33 -6.26 6.20
C ALA A 74 -7.74 -5.86 7.63
N PRO A 75 -8.98 -6.16 8.05
CA PRO A 75 -9.35 -6.03 9.46
C PRO A 75 -8.61 -7.07 10.31
N TRP A 76 -8.45 -6.82 11.59
CA TRP A 76 -7.98 -7.81 12.55
C TRP A 76 -8.80 -7.78 13.84
N GLY A 77 -8.73 -8.86 14.61
CA GLY A 77 -9.50 -9.03 15.84
C GLY A 77 -10.86 -9.69 15.59
N SER A 78 -11.04 -10.34 14.44
CA SER A 78 -12.24 -11.13 14.14
C SER A 78 -11.95 -12.63 14.19
N ALA A 79 -12.99 -13.43 14.42
CA ALA A 79 -12.88 -14.87 14.43
C ALA A 79 -12.33 -15.37 13.08
N TRP A 80 -11.37 -16.29 13.15
CA TRP A 80 -10.77 -16.87 11.95
C TRP A 80 -11.80 -17.66 11.17
N THR A 81 -11.77 -17.48 9.85
CA THR A 81 -12.71 -18.14 8.94
C THR A 81 -12.29 -19.58 8.65
N ASP A 82 -13.20 -20.39 8.10
CA ASP A 82 -12.86 -21.74 7.67
C ASP A 82 -11.80 -21.76 6.54
N GLY A 83 -11.15 -22.91 6.36
CA GLY A 83 -10.09 -23.07 5.36
C GLY A 83 -10.58 -22.85 3.92
N ALA A 84 -11.85 -23.15 3.62
CA ALA A 84 -12.43 -22.99 2.29
C ALA A 84 -12.64 -21.51 1.92
N ARG A 85 -13.14 -20.70 2.85
CA ARG A 85 -13.30 -19.25 2.69
C ARG A 85 -11.94 -18.57 2.64
N LEU A 86 -10.99 -18.96 3.49
CA LEU A 86 -9.62 -18.46 3.42
C LEU A 86 -8.99 -18.72 2.05
N LYS A 87 -9.11 -19.95 1.53
CA LYS A 87 -8.61 -20.30 0.18
C LYS A 87 -9.22 -19.42 -0.91
N LYS A 88 -10.54 -19.18 -0.87
CA LYS A 88 -11.22 -18.27 -1.82
C LYS A 88 -10.69 -16.84 -1.73
N VAL A 89 -10.40 -16.34 -0.53
CA VAL A 89 -9.80 -15.01 -0.31
C VAL A 89 -8.39 -14.96 -0.91
N LEU A 90 -7.54 -15.95 -0.65
CA LEU A 90 -6.19 -16.01 -1.20
C LEU A 90 -6.19 -16.11 -2.73
N GLU A 91 -7.06 -16.92 -3.32
CA GLU A 91 -7.25 -17.01 -4.78
C GLU A 91 -7.78 -15.70 -5.37
N SER A 92 -8.60 -14.96 -4.62
CA SER A 92 -9.08 -13.63 -5.01
C SER A 92 -7.93 -12.62 -5.08
N ILE A 93 -7.11 -12.57 -4.02
CA ILE A 93 -5.92 -11.73 -3.95
C ILE A 93 -4.97 -12.07 -5.10
N GLU A 94 -4.67 -13.35 -5.32
CA GLU A 94 -3.73 -13.78 -6.35
C GLU A 94 -4.25 -13.46 -7.77
N ARG A 95 -5.55 -13.60 -8.02
CA ARG A 95 -6.16 -13.18 -9.30
C ARG A 95 -6.00 -11.69 -9.55
N LEU A 96 -6.22 -10.86 -8.53
CA LEU A 96 -6.02 -9.41 -8.63
C LEU A 96 -4.53 -9.07 -8.86
N ARG A 97 -3.61 -9.73 -8.16
CA ARG A 97 -2.17 -9.53 -8.35
C ARG A 97 -1.71 -9.84 -9.76
N ARG A 98 -2.23 -10.92 -10.36
CA ARG A 98 -1.91 -11.28 -11.75
C ARG A 98 -2.46 -10.28 -12.75
N SER A 99 -3.61 -9.68 -12.49
CA SER A 99 -4.20 -8.66 -13.36
C SER A 99 -3.54 -7.28 -13.24
N LEU A 100 -2.66 -7.06 -12.26
CA LEU A 100 -1.97 -5.79 -12.03
C LEU A 100 -0.67 -5.63 -12.83
N ARG A 101 -0.28 -6.59 -13.69
CA ARG A 101 0.99 -6.53 -14.44
C ARG A 101 1.17 -5.24 -15.24
N GLY A 102 0.13 -4.79 -15.96
CA GLY A 102 0.19 -3.55 -16.73
C GLY A 102 0.33 -2.31 -15.84
N ALA A 103 -0.45 -2.24 -14.75
CA ALA A 103 -0.35 -1.16 -13.77
C ALA A 103 1.03 -1.11 -13.08
N ARG A 104 1.65 -2.28 -12.81
CA ARG A 104 3.01 -2.37 -12.27
C ARG A 104 4.05 -1.83 -13.23
N LEU A 105 3.96 -2.19 -14.51
CA LEU A 105 4.87 -1.68 -15.55
C LEU A 105 4.77 -0.15 -15.64
N LEU A 106 3.56 0.38 -15.79
CA LEU A 106 3.31 1.81 -15.95
C LEU A 106 3.71 2.60 -14.69
N GLY A 107 3.38 2.10 -13.50
CA GLY A 107 3.77 2.73 -12.24
C GLY A 107 5.29 2.70 -12.02
N THR A 108 5.97 1.60 -12.35
CA THR A 108 7.43 1.52 -12.26
C THR A 108 8.11 2.44 -13.26
N TRP A 109 7.59 2.50 -14.49
CA TRP A 109 8.10 3.42 -15.50
C TRP A 109 7.93 4.89 -15.06
N ALA A 110 6.75 5.26 -14.57
CA ALA A 110 6.51 6.60 -14.02
C ALA A 110 7.45 6.93 -12.86
N PHE A 111 7.73 5.96 -11.98
CA PHE A 111 8.68 6.13 -10.88
C PHE A 111 10.09 6.41 -11.40
N LEU A 112 10.57 5.63 -12.38
CA LEU A 112 11.89 5.85 -12.98
C LEU A 112 11.97 7.21 -13.69
N VAL A 113 10.92 7.58 -14.42
CA VAL A 113 10.85 8.86 -15.12
C VAL A 113 10.93 10.03 -14.13
N LEU A 114 10.19 9.97 -13.02
CA LEU A 114 10.14 11.05 -12.02
C LEU A 114 11.37 11.14 -11.13
N PHE A 115 11.94 10.01 -10.71
CA PHE A 115 12.96 9.98 -9.64
C PHE A 115 14.35 9.57 -10.10
N ALA A 116 14.51 9.14 -11.35
CA ALA A 116 15.82 8.88 -11.95
C ALA A 116 16.04 9.74 -13.19
N VAL A 117 15.17 9.64 -14.20
CA VAL A 117 15.36 10.34 -15.48
C VAL A 117 15.24 11.85 -15.29
N GLY A 118 14.20 12.35 -14.63
CA GLY A 118 14.00 13.78 -14.41
C GLY A 118 15.21 14.47 -13.76
N PRO A 119 15.65 14.03 -12.56
CA PRO A 119 16.84 14.57 -11.91
C PRO A 119 18.12 14.44 -12.75
N ALA A 120 18.31 13.31 -13.46
CA ALA A 120 19.46 13.13 -14.34
C ALA A 120 19.45 14.09 -15.55
N LEU A 121 18.27 14.36 -16.11
CA LEU A 121 18.10 15.36 -17.16
C LEU A 121 18.36 16.77 -16.63
N THR A 122 17.98 17.08 -15.38
CA THR A 122 18.31 18.38 -14.76
C THR A 122 19.82 18.59 -14.68
N LEU A 123 20.59 17.55 -14.33
CA LEU A 123 22.05 17.60 -14.30
C LEU A 123 22.69 17.85 -15.67
N SER A 124 22.09 17.34 -16.75
CA SER A 124 22.70 17.31 -18.09
C SER A 124 22.21 18.41 -19.04
N LEU A 125 20.93 18.79 -18.94
CA LEU A 125 20.26 19.71 -19.87
C LEU A 125 19.67 20.94 -19.17
N GLY A 126 19.78 21.01 -17.83
CA GLY A 126 19.16 22.06 -17.03
C GLY A 126 17.67 21.83 -16.77
N THR A 127 17.11 22.62 -15.86
CA THR A 127 15.77 22.43 -15.28
C THR A 127 14.65 22.48 -16.31
N THR A 128 14.63 23.50 -17.18
CA THR A 128 13.53 23.70 -18.14
C THR A 128 13.42 22.55 -19.13
N ALA A 129 14.54 22.12 -19.72
CA ALA A 129 14.56 21.00 -20.66
C ALA A 129 14.18 19.68 -19.97
N ALA A 130 14.70 19.45 -18.75
CA ALA A 130 14.38 18.27 -17.97
C ALA A 130 12.88 18.14 -17.68
N ILE A 131 12.22 19.25 -17.32
CA ILE A 131 10.77 19.29 -17.09
C ILE A 131 10.01 18.95 -18.37
N LEU A 132 10.36 19.57 -19.50
CA LEU A 132 9.67 19.34 -20.79
C LEU A 132 9.79 17.89 -21.25
N TYR A 133 10.99 17.31 -21.23
CA TYR A 133 11.20 15.92 -21.63
C TYR A 133 10.56 14.93 -20.66
N THR A 134 10.63 15.21 -19.36
CA THR A 134 9.97 14.37 -18.35
C THR A 134 8.46 14.42 -18.53
N ALA A 135 7.86 15.58 -18.75
CA ALA A 135 6.44 15.71 -19.05
C ALA A 135 6.07 14.98 -20.35
N ALA A 136 6.88 15.12 -21.41
CA ALA A 136 6.68 14.44 -22.68
C ALA A 136 6.72 12.91 -22.56
N ALA A 137 7.49 12.35 -21.62
CA ALA A 137 7.50 10.91 -21.33
C ALA A 137 6.37 10.49 -20.37
N LEU A 138 6.07 11.33 -19.37
CA LEU A 138 5.16 11.00 -18.28
C LEU A 138 3.69 11.09 -18.70
N TYR A 139 3.27 12.14 -19.41
CA TYR A 139 1.86 12.30 -19.79
C TYR A 139 1.35 11.19 -20.73
N PRO A 140 2.10 10.72 -21.74
CA PRO A 140 1.70 9.54 -22.50
C PRO A 140 1.55 8.29 -21.61
N THR A 141 2.41 8.13 -20.61
CA THR A 141 2.30 7.05 -19.62
C THR A 141 1.03 7.18 -18.78
N VAL A 142 0.67 8.40 -18.38
CA VAL A 142 -0.59 8.70 -17.67
C VAL A 142 -1.79 8.33 -18.55
N ILE A 143 -1.81 8.75 -19.82
CA ILE A 143 -2.91 8.41 -20.75
C ILE A 143 -2.99 6.89 -20.95
N ALA A 144 -1.86 6.20 -21.11
CA ALA A 144 -1.82 4.75 -21.21
C ALA A 144 -2.34 4.07 -19.93
N ALA A 145 -2.03 4.61 -18.75
CA ALA A 145 -2.53 4.12 -17.47
C ALA A 145 -4.04 4.32 -17.33
N ILE A 146 -4.57 5.47 -17.73
CA ILE A 146 -6.02 5.73 -17.79
C ILE A 146 -6.69 4.73 -18.73
N ALA A 147 -6.19 4.59 -19.96
CA ALA A 147 -6.72 3.63 -20.93
C ALA A 147 -6.69 2.19 -20.37
N TYR A 148 -5.61 1.80 -19.71
CA TYR A 148 -5.48 0.51 -19.05
C TYR A 148 -6.52 0.30 -17.94
N LEU A 149 -6.73 1.31 -17.08
CA LEU A 149 -7.73 1.26 -16.01
C LEU A 149 -9.14 1.05 -16.58
N TRP A 150 -9.48 1.75 -17.65
CA TRP A 150 -10.80 1.63 -18.29
C TRP A 150 -10.99 0.30 -19.00
N TRP A 151 -9.97 -0.17 -19.74
CA TRP A 151 -10.03 -1.45 -20.43
C TRP A 151 -10.11 -2.63 -19.45
N ARG A 152 -9.29 -2.61 -18.38
CA ARG A 152 -9.24 -3.68 -17.38
C ARG A 152 -10.17 -3.46 -16.18
N ARG A 153 -11.04 -2.45 -16.21
CA ARG A 153 -11.87 -2.00 -15.08
C ARG A 153 -12.56 -3.14 -14.33
N ARG A 154 -13.22 -4.04 -15.07
CA ARG A 154 -13.95 -5.18 -14.50
C ARG A 154 -13.02 -6.19 -13.84
N VAL A 155 -11.86 -6.45 -14.45
CA VAL A 155 -10.85 -7.39 -13.94
C VAL A 155 -10.15 -6.84 -12.70
N LEU A 156 -9.97 -5.52 -12.65
CA LEU A 156 -9.42 -4.79 -11.50
C LEU A 156 -10.46 -4.54 -10.39
N ARG A 157 -11.71 -4.99 -10.59
CA ARG A 157 -12.84 -4.82 -9.64
C ARG A 157 -13.12 -3.37 -9.26
N LEU A 158 -12.85 -2.45 -10.17
CA LEU A 158 -13.06 -1.03 -9.93
C LEU A 158 -14.48 -0.62 -10.32
N THR A 159 -15.15 0.11 -9.42
CA THR A 159 -16.39 0.81 -9.77
C THR A 159 -16.09 1.96 -10.73
N THR A 160 -17.12 2.47 -11.43
CA THR A 160 -16.94 3.61 -12.34
C THR A 160 -16.41 4.82 -11.58
N GLY A 161 -16.99 5.13 -10.42
CA GLY A 161 -16.55 6.25 -9.58
C GLY A 161 -15.09 6.14 -9.14
N ARG A 162 -14.63 4.95 -8.72
CA ARG A 162 -13.23 4.73 -8.37
C ARG A 162 -12.29 4.87 -9.58
N SER A 163 -12.73 4.41 -10.75
CA SER A 163 -11.93 4.52 -11.99
C SER A 163 -11.78 5.97 -12.44
N VAL A 164 -12.87 6.76 -12.37
CA VAL A 164 -12.86 8.19 -12.66
C VAL A 164 -11.98 8.93 -11.65
N GLY A 165 -12.15 8.69 -10.35
CA GLY A 165 -11.33 9.30 -9.30
C GLY A 165 -9.85 9.02 -9.51
N LEU A 166 -9.46 7.76 -9.72
CA LEU A 166 -8.07 7.41 -10.00
C LEU A 166 -7.53 8.06 -11.27
N SER A 167 -8.34 8.14 -12.33
CA SER A 167 -7.94 8.78 -13.59
C SER A 167 -7.70 10.28 -13.42
N LEU A 168 -8.58 10.97 -12.68
CA LEU A 168 -8.43 12.39 -12.38
C LEU A 168 -7.21 12.65 -11.49
N GLU A 169 -7.01 11.83 -10.46
CA GLU A 169 -5.85 11.94 -9.56
C GLU A 169 -4.53 11.88 -10.33
N ILE A 170 -4.35 10.89 -11.22
CA ILE A 170 -3.09 10.73 -11.98
C ILE A 170 -2.96 11.73 -13.14
N LEU A 171 -4.08 12.25 -13.66
CA LEU A 171 -4.07 13.27 -14.70
C LEU A 171 -3.66 14.64 -14.15
N VAL A 172 -4.21 15.01 -12.98
CA VAL A 172 -3.90 16.26 -12.29
C VAL A 172 -2.54 16.19 -11.61
N CYS A 173 -2.22 15.06 -10.98
CA CYS A 173 -0.97 14.83 -10.28
C CYS A 173 -0.28 13.55 -10.79
N PRO A 174 0.53 13.64 -11.86
CA PRO A 174 1.27 12.50 -12.39
C PRO A 174 2.23 11.85 -11.37
N ALA A 175 2.64 12.56 -10.32
CA ALA A 175 3.45 12.04 -9.22
C ALA A 175 2.74 10.92 -8.41
N PHE A 176 1.42 10.75 -8.56
CA PHE A 176 0.67 9.67 -7.93
C PHE A 176 0.61 8.38 -8.76
N LEU A 177 0.99 8.42 -10.04
CA LEU A 177 0.99 7.25 -10.91
C LEU A 177 1.87 6.10 -10.41
N PRO A 178 3.06 6.32 -9.81
CA PRO A 178 3.85 5.25 -9.19
C PRO A 178 3.08 4.43 -8.15
N ASN A 179 2.15 5.05 -7.42
CA ASN A 179 1.34 4.39 -6.39
C ASN A 179 0.07 3.73 -6.94
N LEU A 180 -0.14 3.70 -8.27
CA LEU A 180 -1.38 3.19 -8.87
C LEU A 180 -1.73 1.77 -8.41
N VAL A 181 -0.73 0.87 -8.36
CA VAL A 181 -0.94 -0.51 -7.92
C VAL A 181 -1.48 -0.55 -6.49
N ARG A 182 -0.91 0.27 -5.60
CA ARG A 182 -1.30 0.37 -4.19
C ARG A 182 -2.70 0.94 -4.03
N LYS A 183 -3.04 1.95 -4.84
CA LYS A 183 -4.37 2.53 -4.85
C LYS A 183 -5.42 1.50 -5.26
N ILE A 184 -5.14 0.68 -6.27
CA ILE A 184 -6.06 -0.39 -6.68
C ILE A 184 -6.18 -1.46 -5.60
N THR A 185 -5.06 -1.99 -5.09
CA THR A 185 -5.09 -3.09 -4.10
C THR A 185 -5.65 -2.66 -2.75
N ALA A 186 -5.48 -1.40 -2.34
CA ALA A 186 -6.02 -0.89 -1.08
C ALA A 186 -7.55 -0.73 -1.11
N LEU A 187 -8.18 -0.77 -2.29
CA LEU A 187 -9.63 -0.78 -2.44
C LEU A 187 -10.23 -2.18 -2.32
N GLU A 188 -9.42 -3.24 -2.46
CA GLU A 188 -9.88 -4.62 -2.34
C GLU A 188 -10.23 -4.91 -0.88
N SER A 189 -11.50 -5.21 -0.61
CA SER A 189 -11.94 -5.60 0.72
C SER A 189 -11.53 -7.04 1.01
N ILE A 190 -10.63 -7.24 1.98
CA ILE A 190 -10.30 -8.58 2.47
C ILE A 190 -11.38 -9.02 3.46
N GLN A 191 -12.18 -10.00 3.06
CA GLN A 191 -13.28 -10.60 3.85
C GLN A 191 -12.76 -11.74 4.76
N ALA A 192 -11.62 -11.51 5.42
CA ALA A 192 -10.97 -12.43 6.35
C ALA A 192 -10.11 -11.62 7.34
N ASP A 193 -9.80 -12.23 8.50
CA ASP A 193 -8.88 -11.65 9.46
C ASP A 193 -7.47 -11.54 8.85
N GLY A 194 -6.86 -10.36 8.96
CA GLY A 194 -5.55 -10.07 8.40
C GLY A 194 -4.44 -10.91 9.04
N GLY A 195 -4.59 -11.28 10.31
CA GLY A 195 -3.68 -12.21 10.98
C GLY A 195 -3.76 -13.60 10.38
N GLN A 196 -4.97 -14.09 10.11
CA GLN A 196 -5.18 -15.37 9.42
C GLN A 196 -4.57 -15.38 8.01
N VAL A 197 -4.79 -14.31 7.23
CA VAL A 197 -4.22 -14.17 5.88
C VAL A 197 -2.69 -14.14 5.92
N LEU A 198 -2.11 -13.44 6.89
CA LEU A 198 -0.67 -13.36 7.04
C LEU A 198 -0.08 -14.72 7.43
N VAL A 199 -0.65 -15.40 8.43
CA VAL A 199 -0.20 -16.73 8.86
C VAL A 199 -0.18 -17.74 7.72
N ALA A 200 -1.14 -17.65 6.80
CA ALA A 200 -1.23 -18.54 5.65
C ALA A 200 -0.23 -18.22 4.52
N THR A 201 0.35 -17.02 4.49
CA THR A 201 1.13 -16.54 3.33
C THR A 201 2.53 -16.03 3.66
N ALA A 202 2.83 -15.71 4.92
CA ALA A 202 4.12 -15.16 5.33
C ALA A 202 5.23 -16.22 5.33
N ALA A 203 6.48 -15.73 5.34
CA ALA A 203 7.64 -16.57 5.63
C ALA A 203 7.63 -16.97 7.13
N PRO A 204 8.24 -18.11 7.52
CA PRO A 204 8.17 -18.61 8.89
C PRO A 204 8.71 -17.63 9.94
N ASP A 205 9.82 -16.96 9.64
CA ASP A 205 10.44 -15.91 10.46
C ASP A 205 9.50 -14.72 10.66
N VAL A 206 8.94 -14.19 9.56
CA VAL A 206 7.98 -13.08 9.58
C VAL A 206 6.69 -13.46 10.33
N LYS A 207 6.26 -14.72 10.22
CA LYS A 207 5.07 -15.24 10.90
C LYS A 207 5.24 -15.19 12.42
N THR A 208 6.35 -15.72 12.94
CA THR A 208 6.60 -15.78 14.40
C THR A 208 6.71 -14.38 15.00
N GLU A 209 7.46 -13.49 14.34
CA GLU A 209 7.58 -12.09 14.76
C GLU A 209 6.23 -11.38 14.77
N PHE A 210 5.44 -11.55 13.71
CA PHE A 210 4.12 -10.92 13.60
C PHE A 210 3.16 -11.42 14.69
N LEU A 211 3.09 -12.73 14.94
CA LEU A 211 2.21 -13.29 15.96
C LEU A 211 2.57 -12.78 17.35
N SER A 212 3.87 -12.66 17.67
CA SER A 212 4.31 -12.06 18.94
C SER A 212 3.87 -10.60 19.08
N ARG A 213 3.92 -9.81 18.00
CA ARG A 213 3.45 -8.41 18.03
C ARG A 213 1.93 -8.31 18.13
N LEU A 214 1.21 -9.18 17.42
CA LEU A 214 -0.25 -9.24 17.46
C LEU A 214 -0.75 -9.64 18.84
N GLU A 215 -0.06 -10.57 19.50
CA GLU A 215 -0.29 -10.95 20.90
C GLU A 215 -0.15 -9.75 21.82
N SER A 216 1.02 -9.09 21.83
CA SER A 216 1.28 -7.88 22.64
C SER A 216 0.22 -6.80 22.42
N ARG A 217 -0.14 -6.53 21.16
CA ARG A 217 -1.14 -5.50 20.85
C ARG A 217 -2.56 -5.88 21.31
N THR A 218 -2.90 -7.16 21.26
CA THR A 218 -4.20 -7.63 21.74
C THR A 218 -4.27 -7.53 23.27
N GLU A 219 -3.16 -7.83 23.98
CA GLU A 219 -3.05 -7.67 25.43
C GLU A 219 -3.15 -6.19 25.86
N GLU A 220 -2.46 -5.29 25.17
CA GLU A 220 -2.58 -3.84 25.39
C GLU A 220 -4.05 -3.38 25.27
N LEU A 221 -4.75 -3.79 24.20
CA LEU A 221 -6.16 -3.44 24.02
C LEU A 221 -7.06 -4.04 25.11
N ILE A 222 -6.77 -5.24 25.61
CA ILE A 222 -7.52 -5.85 26.72
C ILE A 222 -7.34 -5.04 27.99
N ALA A 223 -6.12 -4.55 28.27
CA ALA A 223 -5.81 -3.73 29.43
C ALA A 223 -6.45 -2.33 29.36
N GLU A 224 -6.57 -1.76 28.15
CA GLU A 224 -7.24 -0.48 27.91
C GLU A 224 -8.78 -0.58 27.92
N THR A 225 -9.34 -1.78 27.72
CA THR A 225 -10.80 -2.00 27.66
C THR A 225 -11.37 -2.30 29.05
N ASP A 226 -12.49 -1.66 29.40
CA ASP A 226 -13.23 -1.92 30.65
C ASP A 226 -13.56 -3.42 30.81
N PRO A 227 -13.29 -4.03 31.99
CA PRO A 227 -13.66 -5.41 32.28
C PRO A 227 -15.12 -5.79 32.03
N GLU A 228 -16.04 -4.83 32.16
CA GLU A 228 -17.47 -5.06 31.94
C GLU A 228 -17.89 -4.95 30.47
N ASP A 229 -17.00 -4.48 29.59
CA ASP A 229 -17.28 -4.34 28.16
C ASP A 229 -17.30 -5.72 27.47
N PRO A 230 -18.39 -6.11 26.77
CA PRO A 230 -18.45 -7.34 25.99
C PRO A 230 -17.36 -7.43 24.90
N ALA A 231 -16.74 -6.33 24.50
CA ALA A 231 -15.58 -6.31 23.62
C ALA A 231 -14.35 -7.01 24.24
N GLN A 232 -14.21 -7.00 25.57
CA GLN A 232 -13.08 -7.64 26.25
C GLN A 232 -13.11 -9.17 26.09
N ALA A 233 -14.29 -9.78 26.16
CA ALA A 233 -14.47 -11.21 25.91
C ALA A 233 -14.07 -11.61 24.48
N HIS A 234 -14.44 -10.80 23.48
CA HIS A 234 -14.04 -11.01 22.10
C HIS A 234 -12.52 -10.93 21.91
N LEU A 235 -11.87 -9.95 22.54
CA LEU A 235 -10.41 -9.80 22.48
C LEU A 235 -9.68 -10.99 23.13
N ARG A 236 -10.18 -11.52 24.25
CA ARG A 236 -9.62 -12.73 24.88
C ARG A 236 -9.76 -13.97 24.01
N ALA A 237 -10.92 -14.15 23.36
CA ALA A 237 -11.13 -15.25 22.42
C ALA A 237 -10.19 -15.14 21.20
N TYR A 238 -9.99 -13.92 20.71
CA TYR A 238 -9.03 -13.67 19.64
C TYR A 238 -7.59 -13.98 20.07
N LEU A 239 -7.17 -13.53 21.26
CA LEU A 239 -5.86 -13.82 21.83
C LEU A 239 -5.58 -15.33 21.92
N ALA A 240 -6.56 -16.12 22.37
CA ALA A 240 -6.45 -17.58 22.41
C ALA A 240 -6.22 -18.19 21.02
N THR A 241 -6.90 -17.64 19.99
CA THR A 241 -6.71 -18.06 18.59
C THR A 241 -5.30 -17.74 18.08
N VAL A 242 -4.79 -16.53 18.38
CA VAL A 242 -3.45 -16.10 18.01
C VAL A 242 -2.37 -16.98 18.66
N ARG A 243 -2.52 -17.28 19.96
CA ARG A 243 -1.61 -18.16 20.70
C ARG A 243 -1.63 -19.60 20.17
N GLY A 244 -2.78 -20.12 19.78
CA GLY A 244 -2.90 -21.46 19.19
C GLY A 244 -2.29 -21.60 17.79
N ALA A 245 -2.01 -20.48 17.11
CA ALA A 245 -1.44 -20.47 15.76
C ALA A 245 0.09 -20.25 15.70
N ARG A 246 0.70 -19.96 16.86
CA ARG A 246 2.14 -19.83 17.07
C ARG A 246 2.79 -21.21 17.04
#